data_AF-A0A1B7MFG5-F1
#
_entry.id   AF-A0A1B7MFG5-F1
#
_cell.length_a   1.000
_cell.length_b   1.000
_cell.length_c   1.000
_cell.angle_alpha   90.00
_cell.angle_beta   90.00
_cell.angle_gamma   90.00
#
_symmetry.space_group_name_H-M   'P 1'
#
loop_
_entity.id
_entity.type
_entity.pdbx_description
1 polymer ?
#
loop_
_entity_poly.entity_id
_entity_poly.type
_entity_poly.pdbx_seq_one_letter_code
_entity_poly.pdbx_strand_id
1 'polypeptide(L)' 'SVQPRAIAYSAVQLRFALSSCGAWRIVVDGFDHRQFYIYMVDHFEHPPTLTAKVSIENLLIWWNW' A
#
# COMPACT_ATOMS: atom_id res chain seq x y z
N SER A 1 1.90 -14.74 8.73
CA SER A 1 1.17 -13.48 8.89
C SER A 1 1.65 -12.45 7.87
N VAL A 2 0.79 -12.02 6.94
CA VAL A 2 0.96 -10.87 6.04
C VAL A 2 1.10 -9.59 6.87
N GLN A 3 2.15 -8.84 6.58
CA GLN A 3 2.46 -7.55 7.23
C GLN A 3 1.88 -6.39 6.43
N PRO A 4 1.50 -5.26 7.07
CA PRO A 4 0.99 -4.09 6.36
C PRO A 4 1.93 -3.58 5.26
N ARG A 5 3.23 -3.59 5.53
CA ARG A 5 4.27 -3.20 4.55
C ARG A 5 4.32 -4.10 3.32
N ALA A 6 3.95 -5.38 3.46
CA ALA A 6 3.83 -6.29 2.32
C ALA A 6 2.63 -5.94 1.46
N ILE A 7 1.49 -5.58 2.06
CA ILE A 7 0.29 -5.11 1.35
C ILE A 7 0.60 -3.80 0.61
N ALA A 8 1.28 -2.86 1.26
CA ALA A 8 1.71 -1.60 0.65
C ALA A 8 2.62 -1.84 -0.57
N TYR A 9 3.57 -2.77 -0.46
CA TYR A 9 4.43 -3.15 -1.58
C TYR A 9 3.64 -3.78 -2.73
N SER A 10 2.71 -4.70 -2.42
CA SER A 10 1.84 -5.32 -3.43
C SER A 10 0.97 -4.29 -4.17
N ALA A 11 0.44 -3.28 -3.48
CA ALA A 11 -0.30 -2.19 -4.10
C ALA A 11 0.55 -1.38 -5.09
N VAL A 12 1.81 -1.11 -4.71
CA VAL A 12 2.79 -0.43 -5.58
C VAL A 12 3.09 -1.27 -6.83
N GLN A 13 3.31 -2.57 -6.68
CA GLN A 13 3.54 -3.48 -7.80
C GLN A 13 2.32 -3.58 -8.73
N LEU A 14 1.12 -3.66 -8.17
CA LEU A 14 -0.14 -3.68 -8.93
C LEU A 14 -0.29 -2.40 -9.75
N ARG A 15 -0.08 -1.23 -9.15
CA ARG A 15 -0.15 0.05 -9.88
C ARG A 15 0.86 0.09 -11.04
N PHE A 16 2.08 -0.38 -10.83
CA PHE A 16 3.08 -0.44 -11.90
C PHE A 16 2.67 -1.41 -13.01
N ALA A 17 2.17 -2.60 -12.66
CA ALA A 17 1.70 -3.59 -13.64
C ALA A 17 0.51 -3.08 -14.48
N LEU A 18 -0.29 -2.16 -13.93
CA LEU A 18 -1.38 -1.49 -14.63
C LEU A 18 -0.93 -0.27 -15.46
N SER A 19 0.34 0.16 -15.34
CA SER A 19 0.90 1.21 -16.18
C SER A 19 1.31 0.68 -17.55
N SER A 20 1.47 1.56 -18.53
CA SER A 20 2.02 1.22 -19.85
C SER A 20 3.55 1.14 -19.86
N CYS A 21 4.20 1.27 -18.70
CA CYS A 21 5.64 1.41 -18.60
C CYS A 21 6.35 0.04 -18.65
N GLY A 22 7.28 -0.12 -19.58
CA GLY A 22 7.99 -1.40 -19.78
C GLY A 22 9.11 -1.69 -18.76
N ALA A 23 9.42 -0.76 -17.87
CA ALA A 23 10.46 -0.95 -16.86
C ALA A 23 10.15 -0.16 -15.58
N TRP A 24 10.52 -0.75 -14.44
CA TRP A 24 10.32 -0.16 -13.13
C TRP A 24 11.10 1.16 -12.96
N ARG A 25 10.43 2.19 -12.42
CA ARG A 25 11.03 3.48 -12.02
C ARG A 25 10.31 4.01 -10.78
N ILE A 26 10.99 4.86 -10.01
CA ILE A 26 10.38 5.54 -8.86
C ILE A 26 9.20 6.42 -9.32
N VAL A 27 9.41 7.18 -10.39
CA VAL A 27 8.37 7.99 -11.02
C VAL A 27 8.04 7.39 -12.40
N VAL A 28 6.79 6.97 -12.58
CA VAL A 28 6.27 6.47 -13.86
C VAL A 28 5.02 7.27 -14.21
N ASP A 29 5.01 7.87 -15.40
CA ASP A 29 3.89 8.68 -15.90
C ASP A 29 3.45 9.76 -14.91
N GLY A 30 4.42 10.41 -14.25
CA GLY A 30 4.16 11.44 -13.24
C GLY A 30 3.71 10.91 -11.86
N PHE A 31 3.61 9.60 -11.67
CA PHE A 31 3.24 9.00 -10.40
C PHE A 31 4.46 8.54 -9.60
N ASP A 32 4.62 9.06 -8.39
CA ASP A 32 5.69 8.67 -7.47
C ASP A 32 5.30 7.44 -6.64
N HIS A 33 5.90 6.29 -6.98
CA HIS A 33 5.67 5.01 -6.31
C HIS A 33 6.23 4.98 -4.89
N ARG A 34 7.30 5.75 -4.64
CA ARG A 34 7.88 5.86 -3.29
C ARG A 34 6.94 6.63 -2.39
N GLN A 35 6.42 7.75 -2.88
CA GLN A 35 5.45 8.54 -2.13
C GLN A 35 4.16 7.75 -1.89
N PHE A 36 3.67 7.02 -2.89
CA PHE A 36 2.52 6.12 -2.73
C PHE A 36 2.76 5.02 -1.70
N TYR A 37 3.95 4.38 -1.72
CA TYR A 37 4.31 3.39 -0.70
C TYR A 37 4.29 3.99 0.70
N ILE A 38 4.89 5.17 0.89
CA ILE A 38 4.93 5.87 2.18
C ILE A 38 3.51 6.17 2.67
N TYR A 39 2.63 6.67 1.80
CA TYR A 39 1.23 6.91 2.15
C TYR A 39 0.49 5.64 2.54
N MET A 40 0.73 4.53 1.84
CA MET A 40 0.13 3.24 2.19
C MET A 40 0.64 2.73 3.55
N VAL A 41 1.95 2.83 3.82
CA VAL A 41 2.50 2.45 5.12
C VAL A 41 1.90 3.33 6.23
N ASP A 42 1.82 4.64 6.02
CA ASP A 42 1.25 5.58 6.98
C ASP A 42 -0.24 5.29 7.25
N HIS A 43 -1.01 4.97 6.21
CA HIS A 43 -2.40 4.54 6.34
C HIS A 43 -2.54 3.36 7.31
N PHE A 44 -1.66 2.35 7.21
CA PHE A 44 -1.72 1.16 8.05
C PHE A 44 -1.13 1.37 9.46
N GLU A 45 0.00 2.08 9.56
CA GLU A 45 0.78 2.18 10.81
C GLU A 45 0.35 3.37 11.68
N HIS A 46 -0.23 4.42 11.09
CA HIS A 46 -0.66 5.64 11.79
C HIS A 46 -2.10 6.06 11.45
N PRO A 47 -3.11 5.19 11.69
CA PRO A 47 -4.50 5.55 11.43
C PRO A 47 -4.93 6.79 12.26
N PRO A 48 -5.55 7.81 11.62
CA PRO A 48 -5.84 9.08 12.29
C PRO A 48 -7.04 9.01 13.25
N THR A 49 -7.84 7.95 13.19
CA THR A 49 -9.04 7.77 14.03
C THR A 49 -9.18 6.34 14.53
N LEU A 50 -9.90 6.16 15.63
CA LEU A 50 -10.21 4.84 16.17
C LEU A 50 -10.99 3.98 15.16
N THR A 51 -11.93 4.58 14.42
CA THR A 51 -12.68 3.88 13.36
C THR A 51 -11.76 3.39 12.25
N ALA A 52 -10.79 4.20 11.82
CA ALA A 52 -9.80 3.79 10.84
C ALA A 52 -8.93 2.63 11.36
N LYS A 53 -8.51 2.69 12.63
CA LYS A 53 -7.75 1.62 13.27
C LYS A 53 -8.52 0.29 13.27
N VAL A 54 -9.79 0.30 13.67
CA VAL A 54 -10.65 -0.91 13.66
C VAL A 54 -10.80 -1.48 12.24
N SER A 55 -10.97 -0.60 11.24
CA SER A 55 -11.05 -1.01 9.83
C SER A 55 -9.76 -1.72 9.37
N ILE A 56 -8.60 -1.17 9.71
CA ILE A 56 -7.29 -1.76 9.40
C ILE A 56 -7.09 -3.09 10.13
N GLU A 57 -7.44 -3.18 11.41
CA GLU A 57 -7.33 -4.42 12.17
C GLU A 57 -8.18 -5.54 11.54
N ASN A 58 -9.43 -5.24 11.16
CA ASN A 58 -10.31 -6.19 10.47
C ASN A 58 -9.73 -6.63 9.11
N LEU A 59 -9.17 -5.68 8.35
CA LEU A 59 -8.50 -5.98 7.08
C LEU A 59 -7.29 -6.89 7.30
N LEU A 60 -6.46 -6.62 8.31
CA LEU A 60 -5.30 -7.45 8.62
C LEU A 60 -5.71 -8.83 9.13
N ILE A 61 -6.80 -8.96 9.88
CA ILE A 61 -7.37 -10.26 10.26
C ILE A 61 -7.78 -11.04 9.01
N TRP A 62 -8.50 -10.39 8.08
CA TRP A 62 -8.92 -11.02 6.83
C TRP A 62 -7.74 -11.53 5.99
N TRP A 63 -6.66 -10.74 5.88
CA TRP A 63 -5.44 -11.16 5.16
C TRP A 63 -4.68 -12.31 5.81
N ASN A 64 -4.94 -12.58 7.08
CA ASN A 64 -4.21 -13.55 7.91
C ASN A 64 -5.06 -14.74 8.36
N TRP A 65 -6.29 -14.82 7.86
CA TRP A 65 -7.16 -15.98 8.00
C TRP A 65 -6.70 -17.15 7.12
#